data_AF-S8DLI4-F1
#
_entry.id   AF-S8DLI4-F1
#
_cell.length_a   1.000
_cell.length_b   1.000
_cell.length_c   1.000
_cell.angle_alpha   90.00
_cell.angle_beta   90.00
_cell.angle_gamma   90.00
#
_symmetry.space_group_name_H-M   'P 1'
#
loop_
_entity.id
_entity.type
_entity.pdbx_description
1 polymer ?
#
loop_
_entity_poly.entity_id
_entity_poly.type
_entity_poly.pdbx_seq_one_letter_code
_entity_poly.pdbx_strand_id
1 'polypeptide(L)'
;LAVFKSKTKAPPSKKAKEKSKVEDGIFGTSGGIGFTKQNELFVGRVAMIGFAASLLGEAVTGKGILAQLNLETGIPIYEAEPLLLFFILFNLLGAIGALGDRGRFVDDSATGLEKAVIAPGKGFRAALGLGGGPLFGFTKANELFVGRLAQLGIAFSIIGEIVTGKGALAQLNVETGVPIGEIEPLLLFNIVFFFVAAINPGTGKFVTDDGEE
;
A
#
# COMPACT_ATOMS: atom_id res chain seq x y z
N LEU A 1 -30.83 12.88 58.88
CA LEU A 1 -30.70 11.51 58.35
C LEU A 1 -30.70 11.58 56.82
N ALA A 2 -29.52 11.60 56.20
CA ALA A 2 -29.39 11.63 54.74
C ALA A 2 -29.53 10.21 54.18
N VAL A 3 -30.53 10.01 53.31
CA VAL A 3 -30.81 8.74 52.64
C VAL A 3 -29.81 8.53 51.51
N PHE A 4 -28.82 7.66 51.72
CA PHE A 4 -27.93 7.19 50.66
C PHE A 4 -28.71 6.27 49.70
N LYS A 5 -28.96 6.73 48.47
CA LYS A 5 -29.39 5.85 47.37
C LYS A 5 -28.20 4.97 46.97
N SER A 6 -28.32 3.65 47.16
CA SER A 6 -27.36 2.69 46.64
C SER A 6 -27.38 2.73 45.11
N LYS A 7 -26.20 2.90 44.50
CA LYS A 7 -26.04 2.79 43.05
C LYS A 7 -26.37 1.35 42.66
N THR A 8 -27.38 1.18 41.81
CA THR A 8 -27.75 -0.08 41.19
C THR A 8 -26.52 -0.67 40.49
N LYS A 9 -26.04 -1.82 40.98
CA LYS A 9 -24.92 -2.56 40.39
C LYS A 9 -25.31 -2.93 38.95
N ALA A 10 -24.50 -2.53 37.98
CA ALA A 10 -24.69 -2.95 36.59
C ALA A 10 -24.77 -4.49 36.53
N PRO A 11 -25.71 -5.06 35.76
CA PRO A 11 -25.82 -6.52 35.64
C PRO A 11 -24.48 -7.09 35.15
N PRO A 12 -24.05 -8.25 35.67
CA PRO A 12 -22.79 -8.87 35.27
C PRO A 12 -22.81 -9.03 33.74
N SER A 13 -21.79 -8.50 33.07
CA SER A 13 -21.73 -8.61 31.60
C SER A 13 -21.76 -10.10 31.25
N LYS A 14 -22.63 -10.45 30.31
CA LYS A 14 -22.73 -11.82 29.79
C LYS A 14 -21.33 -12.26 29.39
N LYS A 15 -20.92 -13.43 29.89
CA LYS A 15 -19.66 -14.17 29.61
C LYS A 15 -18.91 -13.54 28.45
N ALA A 16 -17.78 -12.89 28.75
CA ALA A 16 -16.86 -12.38 27.75
C ALA A 16 -16.69 -13.46 26.67
N LYS A 17 -17.14 -13.17 25.45
CA LYS A 17 -16.85 -14.02 24.30
C LYS A 17 -15.34 -14.22 24.33
N GLU A 18 -14.91 -15.47 24.36
CA GLU A 18 -13.50 -15.83 24.33
C GLU A 18 -12.87 -15.08 23.16
N LYS A 19 -11.98 -14.12 23.45
CA LYS A 19 -11.36 -13.29 22.43
C LYS A 19 -10.71 -14.22 21.42
N SER A 20 -11.22 -14.21 20.19
CA SER A 20 -10.68 -15.02 19.10
C SER A 20 -9.21 -14.60 18.91
N LYS A 21 -8.28 -15.51 19.20
CA LYS A 21 -6.86 -15.29 18.94
C LYS A 21 -6.65 -15.38 17.43
N VAL A 22 -6.61 -14.23 16.76
CA VAL A 22 -6.28 -14.15 15.34
C VAL A 22 -4.75 -14.18 15.21
N GLU A 23 -4.24 -14.95 14.25
CA GLU A 23 -2.81 -15.11 13.95
C GLU A 23 -2.39 -14.15 12.83
N ASP A 24 -2.54 -12.85 13.07
CA ASP A 24 -2.35 -11.78 12.08
C ASP A 24 -1.28 -10.75 12.49
N GLY A 25 -0.59 -10.97 13.62
CA GLY A 25 0.53 -10.13 14.05
C GLY A 25 1.81 -10.36 13.26
N ILE A 26 2.90 -9.74 13.73
CA ILE A 26 4.23 -9.88 13.13
C ILE A 26 4.59 -11.37 12.99
N PHE A 27 5.00 -11.78 11.78
CA PHE A 27 5.25 -13.17 11.40
C PHE A 27 4.14 -14.17 11.80
N GLY A 28 2.88 -13.74 11.82
CA GLY A 28 1.71 -14.58 12.15
C GLY A 28 1.48 -14.78 13.65
N THR A 29 2.14 -14.02 14.51
CA THR A 29 1.93 -14.14 15.96
C THR A 29 0.54 -13.64 16.39
N SER A 30 -0.10 -14.31 17.36
CA SER A 30 -1.40 -13.88 17.90
C SER A 30 -1.29 -12.88 19.06
N GLY A 31 -0.15 -12.21 19.22
CA GLY A 31 0.18 -11.39 20.38
C GLY A 31 -0.32 -9.94 20.32
N GLY A 32 -1.02 -9.56 19.24
CA GLY A 32 -1.41 -8.17 18.99
C GLY A 32 -0.22 -7.24 18.64
N ILE A 33 0.95 -7.81 18.34
CA ILE A 33 2.17 -7.10 17.98
C ILE A 33 2.28 -7.04 16.45
N GLY A 34 2.79 -5.93 15.92
CA GLY A 34 2.97 -5.73 14.48
C GLY A 34 1.99 -4.73 13.89
N PHE A 35 2.12 -4.51 12.59
CA PHE A 35 1.31 -3.57 11.83
C PHE A 35 -0.18 -3.96 11.84
N THR A 36 -1.01 -2.94 11.86
CA THR A 36 -2.40 -3.05 11.43
C THR A 36 -2.48 -2.82 9.92
N LYS A 37 -3.59 -3.22 9.29
CA LYS A 37 -3.85 -2.89 7.87
C LYS A 37 -3.83 -1.38 7.59
N GLN A 38 -4.11 -0.52 8.57
CA GLN A 38 -3.95 0.94 8.41
C GLN A 38 -2.48 1.34 8.29
N ASN A 39 -1.60 0.71 9.07
CA ASN A 39 -0.16 0.96 8.98
C ASN A 39 0.39 0.48 7.64
N GLU A 40 0.02 -0.73 7.20
CA GLU A 40 0.42 -1.23 5.89
C GLU A 40 -0.11 -0.34 4.75
N LEU A 41 -1.36 0.13 4.84
CA LEU A 41 -1.92 1.03 3.83
C LEU A 41 -1.12 2.34 3.75
N PHE A 42 -0.70 2.89 4.88
CA PHE A 42 0.15 4.08 4.91
C PHE A 42 1.52 3.81 4.28
N VAL A 43 2.19 2.72 4.68
CA VAL A 43 3.49 2.33 4.11
C VAL A 43 3.38 2.08 2.60
N GLY A 44 2.29 1.44 2.16
CA GLY A 44 1.98 1.24 0.75
C GLY A 44 1.83 2.56 -0.01
N ARG A 45 1.19 3.58 0.57
CA ARG A 45 1.11 4.94 -0.04
C ARG A 45 2.47 5.61 -0.17
N VAL A 46 3.32 5.47 0.85
CA VAL A 46 4.70 5.97 0.77
C VAL A 46 5.47 5.26 -0.34
N ALA A 47 5.32 3.94 -0.47
CA ALA A 47 5.94 3.17 -1.56
C ALA A 47 5.41 3.57 -2.94
N MET A 48 4.10 3.81 -3.09
CA MET A 48 3.50 4.31 -4.33
C MET A 48 4.12 5.65 -4.76
N ILE A 49 4.26 6.60 -3.83
CA ILE A 49 4.89 7.89 -4.10
C ILE A 49 6.36 7.72 -4.42
N GLY A 50 7.10 6.94 -3.62
CA GLY A 50 8.52 6.69 -3.82
C GLY A 50 8.81 6.04 -5.17
N PHE A 51 8.00 5.07 -5.58
CA PHE A 51 8.15 4.40 -6.87
C PHE A 51 7.81 5.33 -8.04
N ALA A 52 6.70 6.08 -7.95
CA ALA A 52 6.35 7.06 -8.95
C ALA A 52 7.41 8.16 -9.10
N ALA A 53 7.98 8.64 -7.99
CA ALA A 53 9.04 9.63 -7.99
C ALA A 53 10.36 9.08 -8.55
N SER A 54 10.70 7.83 -8.27
CA SER A 54 11.86 7.13 -8.86
C SER A 54 11.76 7.10 -10.39
N LEU A 55 10.62 6.62 -10.91
CA LEU A 55 10.35 6.55 -12.34
C LEU A 55 10.33 7.93 -13.02
N LEU A 56 9.67 8.91 -12.42
CA LEU A 56 9.61 10.27 -12.95
C LEU A 56 10.99 10.94 -12.93
N GLY A 57 11.72 10.80 -11.82
CA GLY A 57 13.05 11.36 -11.68
C GLY A 57 14.01 10.80 -12.72
N GLU A 58 13.98 9.48 -12.95
CA GLU A 58 14.79 8.86 -14.01
C GLU A 58 14.36 9.31 -15.41
N ALA A 59 13.06 9.40 -15.69
CA ALA A 59 12.58 9.89 -16.98
C ALA A 59 13.04 11.32 -17.29
N VAL A 60 13.12 12.19 -16.27
CA VAL A 60 13.53 13.60 -16.42
C VAL A 60 15.05 13.76 -16.45
N THR A 61 15.78 13.00 -15.62
CA THR A 61 17.23 13.19 -15.41
C THR A 61 18.11 12.21 -16.17
N GLY A 62 17.55 11.09 -16.63
CA GLY A 62 18.29 9.96 -17.18
C GLY A 62 19.09 9.15 -16.15
N LYS A 63 18.90 9.42 -14.85
CA LYS A 63 19.64 8.75 -13.76
C LYS A 63 18.67 7.97 -12.88
N GLY A 64 19.03 6.74 -12.51
CA GLY A 64 18.29 5.98 -11.50
C GLY A 64 18.22 6.68 -10.15
N ILE A 65 17.32 6.23 -9.27
CA ILE A 65 17.03 6.92 -8.01
C ILE A 65 18.22 6.83 -7.04
N LEU A 66 18.95 5.71 -7.03
CA LEU A 66 20.12 5.57 -6.16
C LEU A 66 21.24 6.49 -6.63
N ALA A 67 21.45 6.59 -7.94
CA ALA A 67 22.42 7.52 -8.51
C ALA A 67 22.05 9.00 -8.22
N GLN A 68 20.77 9.34 -8.19
CA GLN A 68 20.30 10.68 -7.78
C GLN A 68 20.50 10.96 -6.28
N LEU A 69 20.51 9.92 -5.45
CA LEU A 69 20.79 10.00 -4.01
C LEU A 69 22.29 9.87 -3.68
N ASN A 70 23.16 9.88 -4.70
CA ASN A 70 24.61 9.70 -4.58
C ASN A 70 25.03 8.38 -3.93
N LEU A 71 24.24 7.32 -4.12
CA LEU A 71 24.56 5.98 -3.66
C LEU A 71 25.33 5.20 -4.73
N GLU A 72 26.16 4.26 -4.30
CA GLU A 72 26.92 3.39 -5.21
C GLU A 72 26.00 2.39 -5.90
N THR A 73 26.23 2.18 -7.21
CA THR A 73 25.44 1.30 -8.08
C THR A 73 26.35 0.54 -9.03
N GLY A 74 25.90 -0.60 -9.56
CA GLY A 74 26.73 -1.50 -10.35
C GLY A 74 27.72 -2.31 -9.50
N ILE A 75 27.35 -2.56 -8.24
CA ILE A 75 28.15 -3.26 -7.23
C ILE A 75 27.41 -4.52 -6.75
N PRO A 76 28.12 -5.54 -6.24
CA PRO A 76 27.48 -6.67 -5.58
C PRO A 76 26.62 -6.24 -4.40
N ILE A 77 25.48 -6.93 -4.17
CA ILE A 77 24.51 -6.56 -3.11
C ILE A 77 25.15 -6.52 -1.72
N TYR A 78 26.14 -7.37 -1.43
CA TYR A 78 26.80 -7.40 -0.12
C TYR A 78 27.72 -6.20 0.13
N GLU A 79 28.01 -5.40 -0.89
CA GLU A 79 28.78 -4.15 -0.79
C GLU A 79 27.87 -2.91 -0.66
N ALA A 80 26.58 -3.07 -0.96
CA ALA A 80 25.61 -1.98 -0.88
C ALA A 80 25.39 -1.52 0.57
N GLU A 81 24.94 -0.26 0.72
CA GLU A 81 24.74 0.34 2.03
C GLU A 81 23.75 -0.46 2.90
N PRO A 82 24.11 -0.81 4.16
CA PRO A 82 23.24 -1.63 5.01
C PRO A 82 21.84 -1.03 5.26
N LEU A 83 21.73 0.30 5.31
CA LEU A 83 20.44 0.96 5.50
C LEU A 83 19.54 0.81 4.26
N LEU A 84 20.13 0.83 3.06
CA LEU A 84 19.41 0.55 1.82
C LEU A 84 18.95 -0.92 1.77
N LEU A 85 19.81 -1.86 2.17
CA LEU A 85 19.43 -3.27 2.26
C LEU A 85 18.30 -3.51 3.28
N PHE A 86 18.34 -2.80 4.41
CA PHE A 86 17.24 -2.83 5.38
C PHE A 86 15.95 -2.25 4.80
N PHE A 87 16.02 -1.14 4.07
CA PHE A 87 14.87 -0.56 3.38
C PHE A 87 14.23 -1.53 2.38
N ILE A 88 15.05 -2.24 1.59
CA ILE A 88 14.59 -3.29 0.67
C ILE A 88 13.91 -4.41 1.44
N LEU A 89 14.56 -4.97 2.47
CA LEU A 89 14.01 -6.04 3.30
C LEU A 89 12.68 -5.62 3.94
N PHE A 90 12.61 -4.41 4.48
CA PHE A 90 11.39 -3.85 5.07
C PHE A 90 10.24 -3.79 4.05
N ASN A 91 10.50 -3.32 2.83
CA ASN A 91 9.48 -3.28 1.78
C ASN A 91 9.02 -4.68 1.35
N LEU A 92 9.93 -5.64 1.22
CA LEU A 92 9.59 -7.02 0.88
C LEU A 92 8.75 -7.68 1.98
N LEU A 93 9.15 -7.55 3.25
CA LEU A 93 8.40 -8.08 4.39
C LEU A 93 7.04 -7.40 4.55
N GLY A 94 6.97 -6.08 4.33
CA GLY A 94 5.72 -5.33 4.34
C GLY A 94 4.78 -5.75 3.21
N ALA A 95 5.31 -5.97 2.00
CA ALA A 95 4.52 -6.36 0.84
C ALA A 95 3.80 -7.72 1.03
N ILE A 96 4.40 -8.63 1.77
CA ILE A 96 3.81 -9.94 2.09
C ILE A 96 3.02 -9.96 3.42
N GLY A 97 2.90 -8.82 4.11
CA GLY A 97 2.21 -8.72 5.41
C GLY A 97 2.96 -9.33 6.59
N ALA A 98 4.24 -9.70 6.44
CA ALA A 98 5.02 -10.34 7.49
C ALA A 98 5.32 -9.40 8.67
N LEU A 99 5.22 -8.09 8.48
CA LEU A 99 5.35 -7.09 9.55
C LEU A 99 4.07 -6.96 10.40
N GLY A 100 3.01 -7.71 10.07
CA GLY A 100 1.69 -7.69 10.67
C GLY A 100 0.63 -7.25 9.67
N ASP A 101 -0.52 -7.91 9.72
CA ASP A 101 -1.68 -7.72 8.83
C ASP A 101 -2.99 -7.54 9.65
N ARG A 102 -2.86 -6.98 10.85
CA ARG A 102 -3.92 -7.00 11.87
C ARG A 102 -5.16 -6.19 11.51
N GLY A 103 -6.32 -6.67 11.96
CA GLY A 103 -7.62 -6.07 11.68
C GLY A 103 -8.09 -6.31 10.25
N ARG A 104 -9.21 -5.71 9.87
CA ARG A 104 -9.81 -5.90 8.54
C ARG A 104 -10.40 -4.62 7.97
N PHE A 105 -10.38 -4.50 6.65
CA PHE A 105 -11.20 -3.51 5.96
C PHE A 105 -12.56 -4.12 5.64
N VAL A 106 -13.62 -3.41 6.00
CA VAL A 106 -14.99 -3.76 5.64
C VAL A 106 -15.55 -2.65 4.76
N ASP A 107 -16.28 -3.04 3.73
CA ASP A 107 -16.95 -2.08 2.86
C ASP A 107 -18.07 -1.38 3.63
N ASP A 108 -18.23 -0.08 3.39
CA ASP A 108 -19.43 0.61 3.88
C ASP A 108 -20.64 0.03 3.15
N SER A 109 -21.69 -0.33 3.91
CA SER A 109 -22.90 -1.02 3.44
C SER A 109 -23.68 -0.32 2.30
N ALA A 110 -23.20 0.83 1.81
CA ALA A 110 -23.75 1.60 0.70
C ALA A 110 -23.03 1.39 -0.66
N THR A 111 -21.94 0.61 -0.72
CA THR A 111 -21.19 0.36 -1.98
C THR A 111 -21.35 -1.06 -2.50
N GLY A 112 -22.57 -1.61 -2.44
CA GLY A 112 -22.89 -2.83 -3.19
C GLY A 112 -22.54 -2.62 -4.68
N LEU A 113 -22.08 -3.69 -5.32
CA LEU A 113 -21.76 -3.76 -6.76
C LEU A 113 -22.82 -3.08 -7.67
N GLU A 114 -24.05 -2.92 -7.18
CA GLU A 114 -25.15 -2.20 -7.85
C GLU A 114 -24.82 -0.75 -8.28
N LYS A 115 -23.89 -0.04 -7.60
CA LYS A 115 -23.41 1.29 -8.04
C LYS A 115 -22.12 1.27 -8.86
N ALA A 116 -21.38 0.16 -8.84
CA ALA A 116 -20.10 0.01 -9.54
C ALA A 116 -20.27 -0.50 -10.99
N VAL A 117 -21.46 -1.00 -11.35
CA VAL A 117 -21.83 -1.26 -12.74
C VAL A 117 -22.00 0.09 -13.45
N ILE A 118 -20.98 0.50 -14.20
CA ILE A 118 -21.05 1.65 -15.10
C ILE A 118 -22.14 1.33 -16.13
N ALA A 119 -23.30 1.97 -16.00
CA ALA A 119 -24.37 1.83 -16.98
C ALA A 119 -23.83 2.11 -18.40
N PRO A 120 -24.10 1.25 -19.40
CA PRO A 120 -23.64 1.46 -20.76
C PRO A 120 -24.01 2.88 -21.23
N GLY A 121 -23.02 3.70 -21.60
CA GLY A 121 -23.22 5.08 -22.04
C GLY A 121 -22.78 6.18 -21.05
N LYS A 122 -22.32 5.87 -19.84
CA LYS A 122 -21.64 6.87 -18.99
C LYS A 122 -20.15 6.99 -19.40
N GLY A 123 -19.77 8.16 -19.91
CA GLY A 123 -18.45 8.40 -20.52
C GLY A 123 -17.23 8.20 -19.61
N PHE A 124 -16.03 8.27 -20.20
CA PHE A 124 -14.70 8.03 -19.58
C PHE A 124 -14.53 8.58 -18.15
N ARG A 125 -15.13 9.74 -17.85
CA ARG A 125 -15.10 10.36 -16.51
C ARG A 125 -15.81 9.54 -15.43
N ALA A 126 -16.94 8.90 -15.76
CA ALA A 126 -17.66 8.03 -14.84
C ALA A 126 -16.93 6.70 -14.64
N ALA A 127 -16.29 6.17 -15.69
CA ALA A 127 -15.50 4.94 -15.62
C ALA A 127 -14.24 5.07 -14.75
N LEU A 128 -13.64 6.26 -14.71
CA LEU A 128 -12.54 6.59 -13.80
C LEU A 128 -13.01 6.97 -12.38
N GLY A 129 -14.31 6.98 -12.09
CA GLY A 129 -14.82 7.36 -10.77
C GLY A 129 -14.84 8.87 -10.48
N LEU A 130 -14.66 9.74 -11.50
CA LEU A 130 -14.66 11.21 -11.36
C LEU A 130 -16.07 11.82 -11.19
N GLY A 131 -17.11 11.00 -10.96
CA GLY A 131 -18.52 11.41 -10.94
C GLY A 131 -19.21 11.42 -9.58
N GLY A 132 -18.46 11.23 -8.49
CA GLY A 132 -19.01 11.13 -7.12
C GLY A 132 -18.85 9.73 -6.54
N GLY A 133 -17.62 9.39 -6.16
CA GLY A 133 -17.19 8.11 -5.59
C GLY A 133 -15.67 8.12 -5.38
N PRO A 134 -15.08 7.09 -4.75
CA PRO A 134 -13.63 6.96 -4.71
C PRO A 134 -13.08 6.92 -6.14
N LEU A 135 -11.96 7.61 -6.37
CA LEU A 135 -11.26 7.62 -7.65
C LEU A 135 -10.84 6.18 -8.00
N PHE A 136 -11.14 5.75 -9.23
CA PHE A 136 -11.03 4.36 -9.70
C PHE A 136 -11.99 3.34 -9.05
N GLY A 137 -12.93 3.76 -8.19
CA GLY A 137 -13.83 2.84 -7.49
C GLY A 137 -13.15 2.02 -6.39
N PHE A 138 -11.94 2.42 -5.94
CA PHE A 138 -11.14 1.62 -5.01
C PHE A 138 -11.72 1.56 -3.59
N THR A 139 -11.75 0.35 -3.03
CA THR A 139 -11.88 0.13 -1.59
C THR A 139 -10.50 0.24 -0.92
N LYS A 140 -10.45 0.39 0.41
CA LYS A 140 -9.19 0.35 1.17
C LYS A 140 -8.38 -0.94 0.94
N ALA A 141 -9.05 -2.07 0.67
CA ALA A 141 -8.38 -3.32 0.33
C ALA A 141 -7.70 -3.27 -1.05
N ASN A 142 -8.34 -2.65 -2.05
CA ASN A 142 -7.71 -2.44 -3.36
C ASN A 142 -6.48 -1.54 -3.23
N GLU A 143 -6.58 -0.45 -2.48
CA GLU A 143 -5.45 0.45 -2.25
C GLU A 143 -4.29 -0.23 -1.53
N LEU A 144 -4.58 -1.06 -0.52
CA LEU A 144 -3.57 -1.84 0.18
C LEU A 144 -2.83 -2.76 -0.80
N PHE A 145 -3.56 -3.43 -1.69
CA PHE A 145 -2.96 -4.29 -2.71
C PHE A 145 -2.09 -3.51 -3.69
N VAL A 146 -2.56 -2.36 -4.19
CA VAL A 146 -1.75 -1.47 -5.05
C VAL A 146 -0.51 -0.96 -4.31
N GLY A 147 -0.63 -0.67 -3.01
CA GLY A 147 0.51 -0.35 -2.14
C GLY A 147 1.54 -1.47 -2.07
N ARG A 148 1.11 -2.73 -1.87
CA ARG A 148 1.99 -3.91 -1.87
C ARG A 148 2.67 -4.11 -3.23
N LEU A 149 1.96 -3.89 -4.34
CA LEU A 149 2.56 -3.92 -5.67
C LEU A 149 3.64 -2.84 -5.84
N ALA A 150 3.40 -1.62 -5.35
CA ALA A 150 4.40 -0.56 -5.37
C ALA A 150 5.61 -0.89 -4.49
N GLN A 151 5.41 -1.51 -3.32
CA GLN A 151 6.51 -1.99 -2.47
C GLN A 151 7.39 -3.02 -3.17
N LEU A 152 6.79 -3.97 -3.89
CA LEU A 152 7.53 -4.92 -4.72
C LEU A 152 8.26 -4.23 -5.87
N GLY A 153 7.57 -3.31 -6.56
CA GLY A 153 8.13 -2.54 -7.67
C GLY A 153 9.39 -1.76 -7.26
N ILE A 154 9.30 -0.97 -6.18
CA ILE A 154 10.45 -0.19 -5.70
C ILE A 154 11.58 -1.09 -5.15
N ALA A 155 11.24 -2.18 -4.45
CA ALA A 155 12.25 -3.09 -3.91
C ALA A 155 13.05 -3.76 -5.04
N PHE A 156 12.37 -4.29 -6.06
CA PHE A 156 13.03 -4.95 -7.19
C PHE A 156 13.77 -3.96 -8.09
N SER A 157 13.22 -2.75 -8.30
CA SER A 157 13.94 -1.74 -9.08
C SER A 157 15.24 -1.30 -8.39
N ILE A 158 15.22 -1.14 -7.06
CA ILE A 158 16.42 -0.81 -6.28
C ILE A 158 17.44 -1.95 -6.33
N ILE A 159 17.02 -3.21 -6.14
CA ILE A 159 17.91 -4.36 -6.27
C ILE A 159 18.56 -4.38 -7.67
N GLY A 160 17.75 -4.19 -8.71
CA GLY A 160 18.24 -4.11 -10.08
C GLY A 160 19.24 -2.99 -10.27
N GLU A 161 19.00 -1.80 -9.69
CA GLU A 161 19.89 -0.65 -9.81
C GLU A 161 21.21 -0.87 -9.04
N ILE A 162 21.17 -1.46 -7.85
CA ILE A 162 22.36 -1.85 -7.09
C ILE A 162 23.26 -2.75 -7.94
N VAL A 163 22.70 -3.82 -8.53
CA VAL A 163 23.48 -4.84 -9.23
C VAL A 163 23.92 -4.40 -10.62
N THR A 164 23.05 -3.70 -11.35
CA THR A 164 23.27 -3.42 -12.78
C THR A 164 23.72 -1.99 -13.07
N GLY A 165 23.58 -1.07 -12.11
CA GLY A 165 23.81 0.36 -12.33
C GLY A 165 22.73 1.07 -13.16
N LYS A 166 21.64 0.37 -13.51
CA LYS A 166 20.56 0.91 -14.34
C LYS A 166 19.35 1.21 -13.48
N GLY A 167 18.76 2.39 -13.65
CA GLY A 167 17.51 2.74 -12.97
C GLY A 167 16.32 1.88 -13.42
N ALA A 168 15.17 2.06 -12.77
CA ALA A 168 13.94 1.33 -13.03
C ALA A 168 13.46 1.44 -14.48
N LEU A 169 13.53 2.63 -15.09
CA LEU A 169 13.08 2.85 -16.47
C LEU A 169 14.02 2.16 -17.47
N ALA A 170 15.33 2.28 -17.27
CA ALA A 170 16.32 1.58 -18.07
C ALA A 170 16.18 0.04 -17.94
N GLN A 171 15.89 -0.47 -16.75
CA GLN A 171 15.58 -1.88 -16.54
C GLN A 171 14.33 -2.31 -17.34
N LEU A 172 13.23 -1.54 -17.28
CA LEU A 172 12.02 -1.83 -18.05
C LEU A 172 12.28 -1.87 -19.55
N ASN A 173 13.07 -0.92 -20.09
CA ASN A 173 13.44 -0.92 -21.50
C ASN A 173 14.25 -2.18 -21.90
N VAL A 174 15.19 -2.59 -21.06
CA VAL A 174 16.02 -3.79 -21.29
C VAL A 174 15.17 -5.07 -21.23
N GLU A 175 14.32 -5.20 -20.21
CA GLU A 175 13.55 -6.43 -19.95
C GLU A 175 12.36 -6.60 -20.90
N THR A 176 11.72 -5.50 -21.31
CA THR A 176 10.56 -5.55 -22.23
C THR A 176 10.97 -5.49 -23.70
N GLY A 177 12.17 -4.98 -24.01
CA GLY A 177 12.60 -4.68 -25.37
C GLY A 177 11.86 -3.51 -26.03
N VAL A 178 10.97 -2.82 -25.32
CA VAL A 178 10.19 -1.70 -25.84
C VAL A 178 11.04 -0.42 -25.77
N PRO A 179 11.26 0.30 -26.88
CA PRO A 179 12.00 1.58 -26.88
C PRO A 179 11.44 2.57 -25.86
N ILE A 180 12.30 3.37 -25.24
CA ILE A 180 11.88 4.32 -24.18
C ILE A 180 10.79 5.28 -24.68
N GLY A 181 10.90 5.79 -25.92
CA GLY A 181 9.87 6.67 -26.49
C GLY A 181 8.49 6.02 -26.63
N GLU A 182 8.41 4.69 -26.72
CA GLU A 182 7.15 3.94 -26.76
C GLU A 182 6.65 3.58 -25.35
N ILE A 183 7.55 3.46 -24.36
CA ILE A 183 7.20 3.18 -22.97
C ILE A 183 6.73 4.43 -22.23
N GLU A 184 7.14 5.61 -22.66
CA GLU A 184 6.83 6.92 -22.04
C GLU A 184 5.34 7.14 -21.73
N PRO A 185 4.38 6.86 -22.63
CA PRO A 185 2.96 7.04 -22.31
C PRO A 185 2.46 6.07 -21.23
N LEU A 186 2.92 4.81 -21.27
CA LEU A 186 2.57 3.79 -20.26
C LEU A 186 3.21 4.11 -18.91
N LEU A 187 4.44 4.64 -18.93
CA LEU A 187 5.18 5.10 -17.78
C LEU A 187 4.47 6.28 -17.12
N LEU A 188 4.12 7.31 -17.90
CA LEU A 188 3.42 8.49 -17.40
C LEU A 188 2.07 8.11 -16.80
N PHE A 189 1.33 7.20 -17.46
CA PHE A 189 0.11 6.64 -16.91
C PHE A 189 0.35 5.97 -15.55
N ASN A 190 1.38 5.12 -15.41
CA ASN A 190 1.72 4.46 -14.15
C ASN A 190 2.10 5.47 -13.05
N ILE A 191 2.91 6.48 -13.37
CA ILE A 191 3.31 7.54 -12.44
C ILE A 191 2.07 8.28 -11.91
N VAL A 192 1.20 8.72 -12.83
CA VAL A 192 -0.05 9.40 -12.46
C VAL A 192 -0.96 8.48 -11.66
N PHE A 193 -1.10 7.22 -12.07
CA PHE A 193 -1.92 6.23 -11.38
C PHE A 193 -1.46 6.05 -9.92
N PHE A 194 -0.18 5.78 -9.69
CA PHE A 194 0.36 5.59 -8.34
C PHE A 194 0.26 6.86 -7.49
N PHE A 195 0.57 8.03 -8.06
CA PHE A 195 0.46 9.29 -7.33
C PHE A 195 -0.99 9.55 -6.89
N VAL A 196 -1.94 9.35 -7.80
CA VAL A 196 -3.36 9.54 -7.55
C VAL A 196 -3.90 8.51 -6.54
N ALA A 197 -3.54 7.23 -6.69
CA ALA A 197 -3.91 6.18 -5.74
C ALA A 197 -3.31 6.42 -4.34
N ALA A 198 -2.12 7.02 -4.25
CA ALA A 198 -1.47 7.32 -2.98
C ALA A 198 -2.14 8.45 -2.20
N ILE A 199 -2.77 9.42 -2.87
CA ILE A 199 -3.43 10.57 -2.23
C ILE A 199 -4.93 10.38 -2.04
N ASN A 200 -5.59 9.63 -2.93
CA ASN A 200 -7.02 9.42 -2.84
C ASN A 200 -7.32 8.35 -1.79
N PRO A 201 -8.25 8.56 -0.85
CA PRO A 201 -8.72 7.52 0.06
C PRO A 201 -9.78 6.61 -0.57
N GLY A 202 -9.66 5.31 -0.32
CA GLY A 202 -10.61 4.29 -0.74
C GLY A 202 -11.77 4.19 0.24
N THR A 203 -12.87 3.64 -0.24
CA THR A 203 -14.06 3.39 0.59
C THR A 203 -13.87 2.24 1.56
N GLY A 204 -14.70 2.21 2.60
CA GLY A 204 -14.67 1.21 3.65
C GLY A 204 -14.01 1.70 4.94
N LYS A 205 -14.13 0.90 5.99
CA LYS A 205 -13.69 1.22 7.35
C LYS A 205 -12.76 0.13 7.87
N PHE A 206 -11.83 0.55 8.72
CA PHE A 206 -10.98 -0.38 9.45
C PHE A 206 -11.73 -0.86 10.70
N VAL A 207 -11.69 -2.17 10.95
CA VAL A 207 -12.28 -2.81 12.13
C VAL A 207 -11.20 -3.63 12.81
N THR A 208 -11.08 -3.49 14.12
CA THR A 208 -10.15 -4.25 14.95
C THR A 208 -10.66 -5.68 15.20
N ASP A 209 -9.75 -6.60 15.47
CA ASP A 209 -10.08 -8.03 15.67
C ASP A 209 -10.92 -8.27 16.94
N ASP A 210 -10.86 -7.34 17.89
CA ASP A 210 -11.64 -7.36 19.13
C ASP A 210 -13.11 -6.88 18.93
N GLY A 211 -13.45 -6.38 17.74
CA GLY A 211 -14.83 -5.95 17.41
C GLY A 211 -15.30 -4.71 18.16
N GLU A 212 -14.38 -3.90 18.70
CA GLU A 212 -14.69 -2.57 19.24
C GLU A 212 -14.63 -1.56 18.08
N GLU A 213 -15.79 -0.96 17.79
CA GLU A 213 -15.98 0.19 16.87
C GLU A 213 -15.35 1.48 17.42
#